data_AF-A0A6H3NS24-F1
#
_entry.id   AF-A0A6H3NS24-F1
#
_cell.length_a   1.000
_cell.length_b   1.000
_cell.length_c   1.000
_cell.angle_alpha   90.00
_cell.angle_beta   90.00
_cell.angle_gamma   90.00
#
_symmetry.space_group_name_H-M   'P 1'
#
loop_
_entity.id
_entity.type
_entity.pdbx_description
1 polymer ?
#
loop_
_entity_poly.entity_id
_entity_poly.type
_entity_poly.pdbx_seq_one_letter_code
_entity_poly.pdbx_strand_id
1 'polypeptide(L)'
;MDEKHTKHRKKGGIKAAFEELVAKLVAYGEVMVIYIQKNLQIYIRNLVLSSVWIFTALFLIFLGLIYISYGVYLSIQKFLAAGDPILSSFGTGFGFLIFAIFFLSLVLKKK
;
A
#
# COMPACT_ATOMS: atom_id res chain seq x y z
N MET A 1 12.78 -74.00 -9.42
CA MET A 1 11.54 -73.56 -10.07
C MET A 1 11.60 -72.05 -10.13
N ASP A 2 11.92 -71.51 -11.31
CA ASP A 2 12.13 -70.08 -11.54
C ASP A 2 10.80 -69.33 -11.64
N GLU A 3 10.45 -68.57 -10.61
CA GLU A 3 9.34 -67.62 -10.67
C GLU A 3 9.80 -66.35 -11.40
N LYS A 4 9.57 -66.34 -12.72
CA LYS A 4 9.63 -65.14 -13.55
C LYS A 4 8.56 -64.15 -13.09
N HIS A 5 8.95 -63.20 -12.24
CA HIS A 5 8.23 -61.93 -12.13
C HIS A 5 8.33 -61.20 -13.46
N THR A 6 7.27 -61.31 -14.25
CA THR A 6 7.00 -60.53 -15.45
C THR A 6 6.92 -59.06 -15.09
N LYS A 7 8.09 -58.41 -15.03
CA LYS A 7 8.24 -56.96 -15.07
C LYS A 7 7.63 -56.51 -16.40
N HIS A 8 6.35 -56.13 -16.37
CA HIS A 8 5.62 -55.56 -17.50
C HIS A 8 6.38 -54.32 -18.00
N ARG A 9 7.31 -54.54 -18.92
CA ARG A 9 8.07 -53.50 -19.60
C ARG A 9 7.09 -52.82 -20.56
N LYS A 10 6.37 -51.81 -20.07
CA LYS A 10 5.51 -50.96 -20.90
C LYS A 10 6.40 -50.30 -21.95
N LYS A 11 6.29 -50.77 -23.19
CA LYS A 11 6.81 -50.10 -24.39
C LYS A 11 6.03 -48.80 -24.58
N GLY A 12 6.41 -47.76 -23.86
CA GLY A 12 6.02 -46.38 -24.15
C GLY A 12 7.26 -45.67 -24.67
N GLY A 13 7.24 -45.24 -25.93
CA GLY A 13 8.37 -44.51 -26.53
C GLY A 13 8.57 -43.13 -25.90
N ILE A 14 9.38 -42.28 -26.55
CA ILE A 14 9.65 -40.87 -26.18
C ILE A 14 8.35 -40.13 -25.79
N LYS A 15 7.23 -40.45 -26.45
CA LYS A 15 5.90 -39.89 -26.16
C LYS A 15 5.41 -40.18 -24.73
N ALA A 16 5.58 -41.40 -24.22
CA ALA A 16 5.17 -41.75 -22.85
C ALA A 16 6.08 -41.09 -21.80
N ALA A 17 7.39 -41.00 -22.09
CA ALA A 17 8.33 -40.28 -21.23
C ALA A 17 8.03 -38.77 -21.20
N PHE A 18 7.60 -38.19 -22.33
CA PHE A 18 7.18 -36.79 -22.42
C PHE A 18 5.88 -36.54 -21.65
N GLU A 19 4.88 -37.41 -21.79
CA GLU A 19 3.64 -37.33 -21.02
C GLU A 19 3.90 -37.43 -19.50
N GLU A 20 4.81 -38.32 -19.08
CA GLU A 20 5.24 -38.43 -17.67
C GLU A 20 6.00 -37.17 -17.19
N LEU A 21 6.82 -36.57 -18.05
CA LEU A 21 7.54 -35.33 -17.74
C LEU A 21 6.56 -34.15 -17.59
N VAL A 22 5.60 -34.01 -18.49
CA VAL A 22 4.55 -32.98 -18.41
C VAL A 22 3.73 -33.18 -17.14
N ALA A 23 3.34 -34.42 -16.79
CA ALA A 23 2.61 -34.71 -15.57
C ALA A 23 3.39 -34.30 -14.31
N LYS A 24 4.70 -34.59 -14.26
CA LYS A 24 5.57 -34.13 -13.15
C LYS A 24 5.69 -32.62 -13.10
N LEU A 25 5.78 -31.95 -14.24
CA LEU A 25 5.91 -30.50 -14.32
C LEU A 25 4.64 -29.79 -13.83
N VAL A 26 3.46 -30.32 -14.18
CA VAL A 26 2.17 -29.86 -13.64
C VAL A 26 2.12 -30.08 -12.12
N ALA A 27 2.48 -31.27 -11.63
CA ALA A 27 2.50 -31.55 -10.20
C ALA A 27 3.46 -30.63 -9.42
N TYR A 28 4.65 -30.34 -9.98
CA TYR A 28 5.58 -29.37 -9.40
C TYR A 28 5.01 -27.95 -9.41
N GLY A 29 4.35 -27.55 -10.51
CA GLY A 29 3.68 -26.27 -10.64
C GLY A 29 2.59 -26.07 -9.59
N GLU A 30 1.76 -27.08 -9.34
CA GLU A 30 0.71 -27.04 -8.30
C GLU A 30 1.31 -26.85 -6.91
N VAL A 31 2.36 -27.59 -6.56
CA VAL A 31 3.05 -27.42 -5.27
C VAL A 31 3.65 -26.01 -5.16
N MET A 32 4.26 -25.51 -6.23
CA MET A 32 4.86 -24.17 -6.25
C MET A 32 3.81 -23.07 -6.07
N VAL A 33 2.63 -23.20 -6.68
CA VAL A 33 1.49 -22.28 -6.49
C VAL A 33 1.03 -22.27 -5.03
N ILE A 34 0.90 -23.43 -4.40
CA ILE A 34 0.53 -23.54 -2.97
C ILE A 34 1.56 -22.83 -2.08
N TYR A 35 2.85 -23.00 -2.37
CA TYR A 35 3.92 -22.32 -1.63
C TYR A 35 3.88 -20.79 -1.81
N ILE A 36 3.63 -20.30 -3.03
CA ILE A 36 3.50 -18.87 -3.30
C ILE A 36 2.30 -18.32 -2.53
N GLN A 37 1.14 -18.97 -2.63
CA GLN A 37 -0.10 -18.53 -1.99
C GLN A 37 0.05 -18.45 -0.46
N LYS A 38 0.75 -19.41 0.15
CA LYS A 38 1.02 -19.44 1.60
C LYS A 38 1.88 -18.27 2.07
N ASN A 39 2.84 -17.81 1.25
CA ASN A 39 3.74 -16.71 1.60
C ASN A 39 3.20 -15.33 1.18
N LEU A 40 2.33 -15.28 0.16
CA LEU A 40 1.78 -14.06 -0.38
C LEU A 40 0.92 -13.30 0.64
N GLN A 41 0.13 -14.01 1.46
CA GLN A 41 -0.68 -13.38 2.50
C GLN A 41 0.17 -12.65 3.55
N ILE A 42 1.30 -13.24 3.96
CA ILE A 42 2.23 -12.63 4.92
C ILE A 42 2.90 -11.41 4.28
N TYR A 43 3.33 -11.54 3.03
CA TYR A 43 3.93 -10.43 2.29
C TYR A 43 2.96 -9.25 2.13
N ILE A 44 1.72 -9.48 1.70
CA ILE A 44 0.70 -8.44 1.55
C ILE A 44 0.41 -7.79 2.91
N ARG A 45 0.27 -8.58 3.99
CA ARG A 45 0.03 -8.04 5.33
C ARG A 45 1.17 -7.13 5.78
N ASN A 46 2.42 -7.56 5.59
CA ASN A 46 3.59 -6.77 5.96
C ASN A 46 3.70 -5.51 5.11
N LEU A 47 3.45 -5.60 3.80
CA LEU A 47 3.44 -4.46 2.89
C LEU A 47 2.39 -3.44 3.32
N VAL A 48 1.15 -3.87 3.58
CA VAL A 48 0.07 -2.99 4.05
C VAL A 48 0.45 -2.31 5.37
N LEU A 49 0.94 -3.07 6.36
CA LEU A 49 1.36 -2.50 7.65
C LEU A 49 2.49 -1.49 7.47
N SER A 50 3.53 -1.83 6.71
CA SER A 50 4.64 -0.91 6.42
C SER A 50 4.16 0.33 5.67
N SER A 51 3.26 0.19 4.69
CA SER A 51 2.68 1.32 3.97
C SER A 51 1.90 2.26 4.87
N VAL A 52 1.14 1.74 5.84
CA VAL A 52 0.43 2.56 6.84
C VAL A 52 1.43 3.37 7.67
N TRP A 53 2.52 2.77 8.13
CA TRP A 53 3.54 3.49 8.91
C TRP A 53 4.25 4.55 8.09
N ILE A 54 4.60 4.26 6.85
CA ILE A 54 5.23 5.23 5.94
C ILE A 54 4.27 6.40 5.68
N PHE A 55 3.00 6.11 5.36
CA PHE A 55 2.00 7.14 5.12
C PHE A 55 1.76 8.00 6.37
N THR A 56 1.70 7.36 7.55
CA THR A 56 1.57 8.06 8.83
C THR A 56 2.76 8.98 9.07
N ALA A 57 3.99 8.52 8.84
CA ALA A 57 5.19 9.33 8.99
C ALA A 57 5.18 10.54 8.03
N LEU A 58 4.82 10.32 6.76
CA LEU A 58 4.68 11.40 5.77
C LEU A 58 3.61 12.41 6.18
N PHE A 59 2.47 11.94 6.70
CA PHE A 59 1.41 12.80 7.20
C PHE A 59 1.85 13.63 8.41
N LEU A 60 2.62 13.04 9.34
CA LEU A 60 3.19 13.77 10.49
C LEU A 60 4.21 14.82 10.05
N ILE A 61 5.08 14.48 9.08
CA ILE A 61 6.02 15.45 8.48
C ILE A 61 5.24 16.61 7.86
N PHE A 62 4.18 16.30 7.10
CA PHE A 62 3.33 17.31 6.49
C PHE A 62 2.67 18.23 7.52
N LEU A 63 2.12 17.68 8.61
CA LEU A 63 1.58 18.48 9.71
C LEU A 63 2.66 19.37 10.35
N GLY A 64 3.86 18.84 10.56
CA GLY A 64 5.00 19.60 11.07
C GLY A 64 5.36 20.77 10.15
N LEU A 65 5.40 20.55 8.83
CA LEU A 65 5.67 21.60 7.85
C LEU A 65 4.59 22.68 7.83
N ILE A 66 3.31 22.32 7.94
CA ILE A 66 2.22 23.30 8.07
C ILE A 66 2.42 24.15 9.33
N TYR A 67 2.72 23.52 10.46
CA TYR A 67 2.90 24.24 11.72
C TYR A 67 4.10 25.19 11.68
N ILE A 68 5.23 24.73 11.12
CA ILE A 68 6.42 25.57 10.92
C ILE A 68 6.07 26.74 9.99
N SER A 69 5.40 26.47 8.87
CA SER A 69 4.98 27.51 7.92
C SER A 69 4.10 28.57 8.59
N TYR A 70 3.15 28.15 9.42
CA TYR A 70 2.31 29.06 10.19
C TYR A 70 3.10 29.86 11.23
N GLY A 71 4.05 29.22 11.93
CA GLY A 71 4.95 29.90 12.86
C GLY A 71 5.83 30.96 12.17
N VAL A 72 6.31 30.68 10.96
CA VAL A 72 7.04 31.66 10.11
C VAL A 72 6.14 32.83 9.77
N TYR A 73 4.90 32.58 9.34
CA TYR A 73 3.92 33.63 9.07
C TYR A 73 3.69 34.54 10.29
N LEU A 74 3.45 33.97 11.47
CA LEU A 74 3.26 34.74 12.69
C LEU A 74 4.52 35.52 13.09
N SER A 75 5.70 34.97 12.84
CA SER A 75 6.98 35.65 13.07
C SER A 75 7.14 36.85 12.13
N ILE A 76 6.77 36.72 10.85
CA ILE A 76 6.75 37.83 9.89
C ILE A 76 5.79 38.92 10.38
N GLN A 77 4.59 38.53 10.85
CA GLN A 77 3.63 39.49 11.42
C GLN A 77 4.24 40.27 12.58
N LYS A 78 4.91 39.59 13.52
CA LYS A 78 5.50 40.24 14.68
C LYS A 78 6.67 41.18 14.34
N PHE A 79 7.60 40.72 13.50
CA PHE A 79 8.91 41.34 13.37
C PHE A 79 9.10 42.19 12.10
N LEU A 80 8.38 41.86 11.02
CA LEU A 80 8.55 42.53 9.72
C LEU A 80 7.36 43.41 9.35
N ALA A 81 6.14 43.00 9.73
CA ALA A 81 4.92 43.75 9.43
C ALA A 81 4.42 44.62 10.58
N ALA A 82 5.06 44.57 11.76
CA ALA A 82 4.59 45.19 13.00
C ALA A 82 3.12 44.88 13.35
N GLY A 83 2.59 43.78 12.81
CA GLY A 83 1.25 43.30 13.04
C GLY A 83 1.12 42.57 14.37
N ASP A 84 -0.11 42.45 14.86
CA ASP A 84 -0.42 41.61 16.03
C ASP A 84 -0.53 40.14 15.59
N PRO A 85 0.36 39.25 16.07
CA PRO A 85 0.29 37.82 15.74
C PRO A 85 -0.98 37.16 16.27
N ILE A 86 -1.52 37.65 17.39
CA ILE A 86 -2.75 37.11 17.99
C ILE A 86 -3.92 37.41 17.05
N LEU A 87 -4.10 38.67 16.66
CA LEU A 87 -5.14 39.08 15.73
C LEU A 87 -4.98 38.40 14.36
N SER A 88 -3.76 38.30 13.85
CA SER A 88 -3.44 37.61 12.60
C SER A 88 -3.82 36.12 12.67
N SER A 89 -3.65 35.50 13.84
CA SER A 89 -4.03 34.11 14.06
C SER A 89 -5.54 33.91 14.05
N PHE A 90 -6.26 34.74 14.79
CA PHE A 90 -7.73 34.73 14.76
C PHE A 90 -8.28 35.01 13.36
N GLY A 91 -7.74 36.00 12.65
CA GLY A 91 -8.14 36.33 11.29
C GLY A 91 -7.93 35.16 10.32
N THR A 92 -6.81 34.44 10.43
CA THR A 92 -6.55 33.25 9.63
C THR A 92 -7.56 32.14 9.94
N GLY A 93 -7.85 31.91 11.23
CA GLY A 93 -8.88 30.95 11.67
C GLY A 93 -10.28 31.30 11.16
N PHE A 94 -10.72 32.56 11.29
CA PHE A 94 -11.99 33.03 10.74
C PHE A 94 -12.05 32.90 9.22
N GLY A 95 -10.97 33.21 8.52
CA GLY A 95 -10.86 33.02 7.07
C GLY A 95 -11.08 31.56 6.67
N PHE A 96 -10.43 30.61 7.35
CA PHE A 96 -10.65 29.19 7.12
C PHE A 96 -12.09 28.75 7.40
N LEU A 97 -12.73 29.26 8.45
CA LEU A 97 -14.14 28.97 8.72
C LEU A 97 -15.06 29.47 7.60
N ILE A 98 -14.82 30.68 7.10
CA ILE A 98 -15.57 31.23 5.97
C ILE A 98 -15.37 30.35 4.73
N PHE A 99 -14.12 30.00 4.40
CA PHE A 99 -13.81 29.08 3.30
C PHE A 99 -14.49 27.72 3.46
N ALA A 100 -14.52 27.17 4.67
CA ALA A 100 -15.18 25.90 4.95
C ALA A 100 -16.70 25.98 4.68
N ILE A 101 -17.34 27.06 5.11
CA ILE A 101 -18.78 27.30 4.83
C ILE A 101 -19.02 27.41 3.31
N PHE A 102 -18.20 28.17 2.58
CA PHE A 102 -18.31 28.27 1.12
C PHE A 102 -18.10 26.91 0.45
N PHE A 103 -17.08 26.16 0.87
CA PHE A 103 -16.80 24.84 0.33
C PHE A 103 -17.95 23.86 0.59
N LEU A 104 -18.48 23.81 1.81
CA LEU A 104 -19.67 23.02 2.14
C LEU A 104 -20.86 23.42 1.28
N SER A 105 -21.10 24.72 1.10
CA SER A 105 -22.18 25.21 0.23
C SER A 105 -22.02 24.73 -1.22
N LEU A 106 -20.80 24.75 -1.76
CA LEU A 106 -20.51 24.27 -3.12
C LEU A 106 -20.66 22.74 -3.25
N VAL A 107 -20.17 21.98 -2.28
CA VAL A 107 -20.25 20.50 -2.27
C VAL A 107 -21.70 20.05 -2.13
N LEU A 108 -22.47 20.70 -1.26
CA LEU A 108 -23.87 20.35 -1.00
C LEU A 108 -24.82 20.83 -2.09
N LYS A 109 -24.50 21.89 -2.85
CA LYS A 109 -25.31 22.37 -4.00
C LYS A 109 -25.42 21.37 -5.17
N LYS A 110 -24.60 20.33 -5.19
CA LYS A 110 -24.61 19.28 -6.24
C LYS A 110 -25.28 17.96 -5.79
N LYS A 111 -25.90 17.94 -4.60
CA LYS A 111 -26.87 16.90 -4.21
C LYS A 111 -28.28 17.44 -4.34
#